data_AF-A0A3P1Z1F4-F1
#
_entry.id   AF-A0A3P1Z1F4-F1
#
_cell.length_a   1.000
_cell.length_b   1.000
_cell.length_c   1.000
_cell.angle_alpha   90.00
_cell.angle_beta   90.00
_cell.angle_gamma   90.00
#
_symmetry.space_group_name_H-M   'P 1'
#
loop_
_entity.id
_entity.type
_entity.pdbx_description
1 polymer ?
#
loop_
_entity_poly.entity_id
_entity_poly.type
_entity_poly.pdbx_seq_one_letter_code
_entity_poly.pdbx_strand_id
1 'polypeptide(L)'
;MKYLKYVLFGLLFLVYFTVYRGALSHVITYHEQHHLFLFSASYWRQTLASEGWLEYVTNFVIQFFYYPVAGSAVLAFMLASVYFLTDRIIRRFVAGEDPLQLAVVPSLCLFFYTMPVDHSLKTVVGVFLLLFVINLLLLFVKPKRKIVRWPQPFGRHGRIWLTVILLTVYAAAGYVFFLKSYSVGERIMLKAEQAAKAGDWEKVLEYTGNYLGRGRSNQLIAYFHNLALYHTGTLPDRLFDYPQALGVKSLYFPWDGNSRESEYGYLLYEKLGYLNEAHRWEFEAMVVWGETAPHLLNLARYNLSNGRPRVAQRFINLLKQSLFYRDEALRLEQQTGNPDHALPRNALRNTEDVPARFANVLNLGPELQYLCEKDSTNRMAFEYLMSHLLLSNHVERFARNLPLMRRFAYPRLPQAYEEALYIYELGVGREKVFEMTGLTVSEDTKRRFERYYRLAEARQMETLQAEFGKTYWFYLNYISPYGPKVIRD
;
A
#
# COMPACT_ATOMS: atom_id res chain seq x y z
N MET A 1 -22.94 -41.01 -4.88
CA MET A 1 -22.19 -39.82 -4.43
C MET A 1 -23.12 -38.62 -4.19
N LYS A 2 -24.31 -38.82 -3.59
CA LYS A 2 -25.40 -37.83 -3.57
C LYS A 2 -25.07 -36.56 -2.77
N TYR A 3 -24.28 -36.69 -1.71
CA TYR A 3 -23.87 -35.58 -0.83
C TYR A 3 -22.54 -34.91 -1.23
N LEU A 4 -21.80 -35.49 -2.19
CA LEU A 4 -20.47 -35.01 -2.57
C LEU A 4 -20.48 -33.53 -2.97
N LYS A 5 -21.52 -33.07 -3.67
CA LYS A 5 -21.65 -31.67 -4.07
C LYS A 5 -21.78 -30.69 -2.89
N TYR A 6 -22.44 -31.09 -1.80
CA TYR A 6 -22.55 -30.24 -0.62
C TYR A 6 -21.23 -30.20 0.15
N VAL A 7 -20.54 -31.35 0.20
CA VAL A 7 -19.19 -31.45 0.78
C VAL A 7 -18.20 -30.60 -0.02
N LEU A 8 -18.20 -30.70 -1.35
CA LEU A 8 -17.33 -29.90 -2.22
C LEU A 8 -17.64 -28.40 -2.13
N PHE A 9 -18.92 -28.02 -2.09
CA PHE A 9 -19.31 -26.62 -1.86
C PHE A 9 -18.75 -26.10 -0.52
N GLY A 10 -18.96 -26.84 0.57
CA GLY A 10 -18.43 -26.47 1.88
C GLY A 10 -16.90 -26.42 1.91
N LEU A 11 -16.23 -27.36 1.25
CA LEU A 11 -14.77 -27.39 1.15
C LEU A 11 -14.23 -26.19 0.37
N LEU A 12 -14.79 -25.90 -0.81
CA LEU A 12 -14.40 -24.73 -1.62
C LEU A 12 -14.62 -23.44 -0.84
N PHE A 13 -15.77 -23.30 -0.18
CA PHE A 13 -16.05 -22.15 0.69
C PHE A 13 -14.98 -21.99 1.77
N LEU A 14 -14.67 -23.06 2.52
CA LEU A 14 -13.65 -23.02 3.59
C LEU A 14 -12.26 -22.67 3.03
N VAL A 15 -11.86 -23.26 1.90
CA VAL A 15 -10.57 -22.97 1.27
C VAL A 15 -10.49 -21.51 0.82
N TYR A 16 -11.47 -21.02 0.07
CA TYR A 16 -11.48 -19.62 -0.36
C TYR A 16 -11.52 -18.67 0.83
N PHE A 17 -12.37 -18.94 1.83
CA PHE A 17 -12.48 -18.11 3.03
C PHE A 17 -11.15 -18.02 3.79
N THR A 18 -10.47 -19.15 4.01
CA THR A 18 -9.17 -19.20 4.69
C THR A 18 -8.08 -18.48 3.90
N VAL A 19 -8.08 -18.59 2.56
CA VAL A 19 -7.13 -17.90 1.70
C VAL A 19 -7.35 -16.37 1.72
N TYR A 20 -8.59 -15.89 1.56
CA TYR A 20 -8.90 -14.45 1.65
C TYR A 20 -8.74 -13.89 3.06
N ARG A 21 -8.90 -14.70 4.10
CA ARG A 21 -8.57 -14.25 5.47
C ARG A 21 -7.07 -14.18 5.73
N GLY A 22 -6.28 -14.98 5.03
CA GLY A 22 -4.83 -15.08 5.19
C GLY A 22 -4.06 -14.43 4.03
N ALA A 23 -3.60 -15.26 3.11
CA ALA A 23 -2.65 -14.89 2.05
C ALA A 23 -3.17 -13.76 1.13
N LEU A 24 -4.46 -13.74 0.82
CA LEU A 24 -5.11 -12.76 -0.05
C LEU A 24 -5.94 -11.71 0.72
N SER A 25 -5.67 -11.52 2.02
CA SER A 25 -6.39 -10.53 2.83
C SER A 25 -6.23 -9.09 2.35
N HIS A 26 -5.17 -8.79 1.60
CA HIS A 26 -4.98 -7.49 0.98
C HIS A 26 -5.99 -7.21 -0.14
N VAL A 27 -6.48 -8.24 -0.86
CA VAL A 27 -7.47 -8.09 -1.95
C VAL A 27 -8.78 -7.53 -1.41
N ILE A 28 -9.26 -8.06 -0.28
CA ILE A 28 -10.52 -7.61 0.35
C ILE A 28 -10.42 -6.14 0.73
N THR A 29 -9.35 -5.76 1.44
CA THR A 29 -9.14 -4.37 1.86
C THR A 29 -8.90 -3.43 0.68
N TYR A 30 -8.20 -3.89 -0.37
CA TYR A 30 -7.98 -3.07 -1.56
C TYR A 30 -9.30 -2.69 -2.23
N HIS A 31 -10.17 -3.66 -2.52
CA HIS A 31 -11.46 -3.38 -3.14
C HIS A 31 -12.35 -2.52 -2.25
N GLU A 32 -12.32 -2.74 -0.94
CA GLU A 32 -13.03 -1.91 0.04
C GLU A 32 -12.60 -0.43 -0.03
N GLN A 33 -11.30 -0.16 -0.11
CA GLN A 33 -10.76 1.20 -0.17
C GLN A 33 -11.03 1.91 -1.50
N HIS A 34 -11.24 1.15 -2.58
CA HIS A 34 -11.38 1.67 -3.94
C HIS A 34 -12.84 1.77 -4.41
N HIS A 35 -13.82 1.36 -3.60
CA HIS A 35 -15.24 1.44 -3.98
C HIS A 35 -16.07 2.00 -2.84
N LEU A 36 -17.01 2.89 -3.16
CA LEU A 36 -17.98 3.42 -2.20
C LEU A 36 -19.40 3.23 -2.73
N PHE A 37 -20.24 2.64 -1.89
CA PHE A 37 -21.67 2.50 -2.14
C PHE A 37 -22.46 3.53 -1.34
N LEU A 38 -23.34 4.26 -2.01
CA LEU A 38 -24.23 5.26 -1.39
C LEU A 38 -25.70 4.90 -1.65
N PHE A 39 -26.55 5.06 -0.64
CA PHE A 39 -27.99 4.76 -0.76
C PHE A 39 -28.81 5.87 -1.44
N SER A 40 -28.17 6.90 -2.00
CA SER A 40 -28.87 8.03 -2.59
C SER A 40 -29.37 7.78 -4.01
N ALA A 41 -30.49 8.40 -4.34
CA ALA A 41 -31.06 8.35 -5.69
C ALA A 41 -30.18 9.05 -6.75
N SER A 42 -29.32 9.99 -6.34
CA SER A 42 -28.32 10.60 -7.23
C SER A 42 -27.24 9.59 -7.60
N TYR A 43 -26.66 8.89 -6.62
CA TYR A 43 -25.65 7.86 -6.85
C TYR A 43 -26.18 6.76 -7.76
N TRP A 44 -27.38 6.21 -7.46
CA TRP A 44 -28.02 5.22 -8.33
C TRP A 44 -28.12 5.67 -9.79
N ARG A 45 -28.62 6.89 -10.05
CA ARG A 45 -28.78 7.41 -11.41
C ARG A 45 -27.44 7.62 -12.11
N GLN A 46 -26.44 8.13 -11.39
CA GLN A 46 -25.11 8.37 -11.92
C GLN A 46 -24.41 7.06 -12.28
N THR A 47 -24.32 6.11 -11.34
CA THR A 47 -23.67 4.80 -11.57
C THR A 47 -24.35 4.03 -12.69
N LEU A 48 -25.69 4.06 -12.76
CA LEU A 48 -26.43 3.39 -13.84
C LEU A 48 -26.11 3.99 -15.22
N ALA A 49 -25.92 5.31 -15.30
CA ALA A 49 -25.63 6.01 -16.55
C ALA A 49 -24.17 5.87 -16.99
N SER A 50 -23.21 5.86 -16.05
CA SER A 50 -21.77 5.80 -16.36
C SER A 50 -21.24 4.37 -16.49
N GLU A 51 -21.58 3.49 -15.56
CA GLU A 51 -20.94 2.18 -15.38
C GLU A 51 -21.90 0.99 -15.48
N GLY A 52 -23.21 1.26 -15.40
CA GLY A 52 -24.28 0.28 -15.53
C GLY A 52 -24.71 -0.35 -14.21
N TRP A 53 -25.82 -1.10 -14.29
CA TRP A 53 -26.48 -1.67 -13.10
C TRP A 53 -25.62 -2.72 -12.37
N LEU A 54 -24.78 -3.45 -13.10
CA LEU A 54 -23.91 -4.48 -12.51
C LEU A 54 -22.88 -3.86 -11.58
N GLU A 55 -22.41 -2.64 -11.89
CA GLU A 55 -21.49 -1.95 -11.00
C GLU A 55 -22.15 -1.56 -9.70
N TYR A 56 -23.36 -1.01 -9.77
CA TYR A 56 -24.12 -0.67 -8.57
C TYR A 56 -24.29 -1.87 -7.63
N VAL A 57 -24.61 -3.05 -8.18
CA VAL A 57 -24.71 -4.30 -7.40
C VAL A 57 -23.35 -4.75 -6.88
N THR A 58 -22.28 -4.56 -7.66
CA THR A 58 -20.92 -4.89 -7.24
C THR A 58 -20.48 -4.01 -6.07
N ASN A 59 -20.67 -2.70 -6.14
CA ASN A 59 -20.41 -1.76 -5.05
C ASN A 59 -21.25 -2.09 -3.81
N PHE A 60 -22.51 -2.48 -3.99
CA PHE A 60 -23.35 -2.96 -2.89
C PHE A 60 -22.77 -4.21 -2.22
N VAL A 61 -22.17 -5.14 -2.95
CA VAL A 61 -21.51 -6.32 -2.38
C VAL A 61 -20.20 -5.93 -1.69
N ILE A 62 -19.39 -5.10 -2.33
CA ILE A 62 -18.08 -4.65 -1.81
C ILE A 62 -18.22 -3.86 -0.51
N GLN A 63 -19.33 -3.15 -0.27
CA GLN A 63 -19.49 -2.40 0.99
C GLN A 63 -19.30 -3.28 2.24
N PHE A 64 -19.66 -4.58 2.18
CA PHE A 64 -19.47 -5.52 3.30
C PHE A 64 -18.00 -5.89 3.54
N PHE A 65 -17.09 -5.53 2.63
CA PHE A 65 -15.66 -5.74 2.77
C PHE A 65 -15.05 -4.81 3.82
N TYR A 66 -15.80 -3.77 4.24
CA TYR A 66 -15.49 -2.93 5.40
C TYR A 66 -15.09 -3.76 6.61
N TYR A 67 -15.77 -4.88 6.83
CA TYR A 67 -15.33 -5.91 7.77
C TYR A 67 -14.60 -7.03 7.02
N PRO A 68 -13.26 -7.18 7.15
CA PRO A 68 -12.50 -8.13 6.33
C PRO A 68 -12.97 -9.59 6.43
N VAL A 69 -13.46 -9.99 7.59
CA VAL A 69 -14.03 -11.33 7.81
C VAL A 69 -15.33 -11.52 7.02
N ALA A 70 -16.22 -10.51 7.05
CA ALA A 70 -17.47 -10.54 6.30
C ALA A 70 -17.21 -10.51 4.79
N GLY A 71 -16.32 -9.63 4.32
CA GLY A 71 -15.93 -9.57 2.92
C GLY A 71 -15.33 -10.88 2.40
N SER A 72 -14.43 -11.49 3.18
CA SER A 72 -13.86 -12.81 2.86
C SER A 72 -14.93 -13.88 2.77
N ALA A 73 -15.91 -13.88 3.68
CA ALA A 73 -17.02 -14.84 3.67
C ALA A 73 -17.95 -14.62 2.48
N VAL A 74 -18.30 -13.38 2.16
CA VAL A 74 -19.16 -13.03 1.01
C VAL A 74 -18.49 -13.46 -0.29
N LEU A 75 -17.23 -13.10 -0.52
CA LEU A 75 -16.51 -13.44 -1.75
C LEU A 75 -16.33 -14.97 -1.87
N ALA A 76 -15.92 -15.65 -0.79
CA ALA A 76 -15.79 -17.11 -0.76
C ALA A 76 -17.13 -17.80 -1.04
N PHE A 77 -18.23 -17.29 -0.49
CA PHE A 77 -19.57 -17.82 -0.73
C PHE A 77 -20.00 -17.65 -2.18
N MET A 78 -19.74 -16.48 -2.79
CA MET A 78 -20.06 -16.25 -4.20
C MET A 78 -19.28 -17.19 -5.12
N LEU A 79 -17.97 -17.34 -4.91
CA LEU A 79 -17.13 -18.26 -5.68
C LEU A 79 -17.58 -19.72 -5.51
N ALA A 80 -17.76 -20.18 -4.27
CA ALA A 80 -18.27 -21.54 -4.02
C ALA A 80 -19.67 -21.75 -4.62
N SER A 81 -20.52 -20.71 -4.63
CA SER A 81 -21.85 -20.78 -5.23
C SER A 81 -21.80 -20.89 -6.75
N VAL A 82 -20.79 -20.32 -7.42
CA VAL A 82 -20.56 -20.55 -8.85
C VAL A 82 -20.38 -22.05 -9.14
N TYR A 83 -19.61 -22.76 -8.33
CA TYR A 83 -19.52 -24.23 -8.42
C TYR A 83 -20.90 -24.89 -8.25
N PHE A 84 -21.62 -24.56 -7.18
CA PHE A 84 -22.89 -25.21 -6.86
C PHE A 84 -23.97 -24.97 -7.92
N LEU A 85 -24.07 -23.74 -8.42
CA LEU A 85 -25.01 -23.35 -9.47
C LEU A 85 -24.67 -24.01 -10.81
N THR A 86 -23.38 -24.13 -11.13
CA THR A 86 -22.91 -24.84 -12.33
C THR A 86 -23.21 -26.33 -12.26
N ASP A 87 -22.92 -27.00 -11.13
CA ASP A 87 -23.26 -28.43 -10.91
C ASP A 87 -24.77 -28.66 -11.07
N ARG A 88 -25.60 -27.77 -10.52
CA ARG A 88 -27.06 -27.86 -10.64
C ARG A 88 -27.55 -27.74 -12.08
N ILE A 89 -26.96 -26.84 -12.88
CA ILE A 89 -27.26 -26.70 -14.32
C ILE A 89 -26.83 -27.98 -15.06
N ILE A 90 -25.59 -28.45 -14.88
CA ILE A 90 -25.08 -29.65 -15.54
C ILE A 90 -25.98 -30.86 -15.26
N ARG A 91 -26.42 -31.06 -14.01
CA ARG A 91 -27.29 -32.20 -13.64
C ARG A 91 -28.69 -32.15 -14.26
N ARG A 92 -29.16 -30.96 -14.67
CA ARG A 92 -30.45 -30.82 -15.38
C ARG A 92 -30.36 -31.32 -16.82
N PHE A 93 -29.23 -31.11 -17.49
CA PHE A 93 -29.06 -31.48 -18.91
C PHE A 93 -28.34 -32.81 -19.12
N VAL A 94 -27.48 -33.23 -18.18
CA VAL A 94 -26.63 -34.42 -18.32
C VAL A 94 -27.08 -35.55 -17.40
N ALA A 95 -27.12 -36.77 -17.93
CA ALA A 95 -27.48 -38.00 -17.22
C ALA A 95 -26.26 -38.66 -16.57
N GLY A 96 -26.46 -39.24 -15.39
CA GLY A 96 -25.38 -39.86 -14.61
C GLY A 96 -24.74 -38.91 -13.58
N GLU A 97 -23.90 -39.47 -12.73
CA GLU A 97 -23.00 -38.69 -11.87
C GLU A 97 -21.81 -38.22 -12.71
N ASP A 98 -21.37 -36.97 -12.51
CA ASP A 98 -20.17 -36.40 -13.14
C ASP A 98 -18.92 -36.90 -12.36
N PRO A 99 -18.11 -37.83 -12.91
CA PRO A 99 -16.89 -38.27 -12.23
C PRO A 99 -15.76 -37.24 -12.38
N LEU A 100 -15.84 -36.33 -13.36
CA LEU A 100 -14.79 -35.34 -13.65
C LEU A 100 -14.89 -34.11 -12.76
N GLN A 101 -16.07 -33.83 -12.20
CA GLN A 101 -16.34 -32.64 -11.39
C GLN A 101 -16.06 -31.34 -12.15
N LEU A 102 -16.46 -31.27 -13.44
CA LEU A 102 -16.19 -30.10 -14.30
C LEU A 102 -16.81 -28.80 -13.76
N ALA A 103 -17.86 -28.92 -12.95
CA ALA A 103 -18.47 -27.77 -12.28
C ALA A 103 -17.49 -26.98 -11.38
N VAL A 104 -16.40 -27.60 -10.93
CA VAL A 104 -15.37 -26.95 -10.10
C VAL A 104 -14.55 -25.95 -10.92
N VAL A 105 -14.40 -26.18 -12.23
CA VAL A 105 -13.50 -25.39 -13.09
C VAL A 105 -13.88 -23.90 -13.13
N PRO A 106 -15.14 -23.48 -13.40
CA PRO A 106 -15.48 -22.05 -13.41
C PRO A 106 -15.24 -21.36 -12.07
N SER A 107 -15.47 -22.05 -10.94
CA SER A 107 -15.20 -21.53 -9.60
C SER A 107 -13.70 -21.28 -9.38
N LEU A 108 -12.85 -22.24 -9.75
CA LEU A 108 -11.40 -22.09 -9.65
C LEU A 108 -10.87 -21.00 -10.60
N CYS A 109 -11.37 -20.93 -11.83
CA CYS A 109 -10.98 -19.88 -12.78
C CYS A 109 -11.29 -18.49 -12.23
N LEU A 110 -12.47 -18.28 -11.65
CA LEU A 110 -12.80 -17.00 -11.02
C LEU A 110 -11.97 -16.72 -9.77
N PHE A 111 -11.70 -17.72 -8.94
CA PHE A 111 -10.81 -17.56 -7.79
C PHE A 111 -9.41 -17.07 -8.22
N PHE A 112 -8.82 -17.71 -9.23
CA PHE A 112 -7.53 -17.30 -9.77
C PHE A 112 -7.57 -15.93 -10.46
N TYR A 113 -8.68 -15.61 -11.13
CA TYR A 113 -8.89 -14.29 -11.70
C TYR A 113 -8.87 -13.20 -10.61
N THR A 114 -9.42 -13.44 -9.43
CA THR A 114 -9.43 -12.45 -8.33
C THR A 114 -8.15 -12.40 -7.49
N MET A 115 -7.06 -13.09 -7.88
CA MET A 115 -5.81 -13.01 -7.12
C MET A 115 -5.12 -11.64 -7.24
N PRO A 116 -4.98 -11.05 -8.45
CA PRO A 116 -4.47 -9.69 -8.59
C PRO A 116 -5.56 -8.67 -8.25
N VAL A 117 -5.18 -7.60 -7.56
CA VAL A 117 -6.11 -6.54 -7.14
C VAL A 117 -6.65 -5.68 -8.29
N ASP A 118 -5.91 -5.59 -9.40
CA ASP A 118 -6.28 -4.82 -10.59
C ASP A 118 -7.50 -5.40 -11.34
N HIS A 119 -7.95 -6.61 -10.98
CA HIS A 119 -9.09 -7.26 -11.61
C HIS A 119 -10.41 -6.90 -10.94
N SER A 120 -11.39 -6.49 -11.75
CA SER A 120 -12.70 -6.07 -11.24
C SER A 120 -13.56 -7.24 -10.74
N LEU A 121 -14.12 -7.07 -9.54
CA LEU A 121 -15.09 -8.04 -8.98
C LEU A 121 -16.43 -8.06 -9.73
N LYS A 122 -16.69 -7.09 -10.64
CA LYS A 122 -17.84 -7.09 -11.55
C LYS A 122 -17.99 -8.43 -12.27
N THR A 123 -16.88 -9.05 -12.69
CA THR A 123 -16.87 -10.35 -13.38
C THR A 123 -17.42 -11.47 -12.48
N VAL A 124 -17.00 -11.52 -11.21
CA VAL A 124 -17.46 -12.55 -10.26
C VAL A 124 -18.93 -12.36 -9.94
N VAL A 125 -19.35 -11.13 -9.66
CA VAL A 125 -20.75 -10.78 -9.37
C VAL A 125 -21.63 -11.10 -10.59
N GLY A 126 -21.20 -10.70 -11.79
CA GLY A 126 -21.93 -10.96 -13.03
C GLY A 126 -22.11 -12.44 -13.34
N VAL A 127 -21.05 -13.24 -13.24
CA VAL A 127 -21.14 -14.70 -13.46
C VAL A 127 -22.02 -15.37 -12.41
N PHE A 128 -21.89 -14.99 -11.14
CA PHE A 128 -22.76 -15.49 -10.07
C PHE A 128 -24.23 -15.19 -10.34
N LEU A 129 -24.57 -13.94 -10.66
CA LEU A 129 -25.94 -13.52 -10.95
C LEU A 129 -26.50 -14.21 -12.20
N LEU A 130 -25.70 -14.33 -13.26
CA LEU A 130 -26.10 -15.02 -14.49
C LEU A 130 -26.45 -16.49 -14.21
N LEU A 131 -25.58 -17.20 -13.51
CA LEU A 131 -25.81 -18.60 -13.15
C LEU A 131 -27.01 -18.75 -12.20
N PHE A 132 -27.23 -17.78 -11.32
CA PHE A 132 -28.38 -17.73 -10.44
C PHE A 132 -29.69 -17.57 -11.23
N VAL A 133 -29.75 -16.61 -12.15
CA VAL A 133 -30.91 -16.37 -13.03
C VAL A 133 -31.20 -17.60 -13.91
N ILE A 134 -30.17 -18.21 -14.52
CA ILE A 134 -30.34 -19.46 -15.28
C ILE A 134 -30.96 -20.55 -14.40
N ASN A 135 -30.47 -20.71 -13.17
CA ASN A 135 -31.01 -21.69 -12.23
C ASN A 135 -32.46 -21.41 -11.80
N LEU A 136 -32.86 -20.13 -11.72
CA LEU A 136 -34.24 -19.71 -11.48
C LEU A 136 -35.13 -20.04 -12.68
N LEU A 137 -34.71 -19.69 -13.90
CA LEU A 137 -35.47 -20.01 -15.12
C LEU A 137 -35.67 -21.53 -15.28
N LEU A 138 -34.65 -22.32 -14.96
CA LEU A 138 -34.73 -23.79 -14.97
C LEU A 138 -35.67 -24.37 -13.89
N LEU A 139 -36.12 -23.60 -12.89
CA LEU A 139 -37.20 -24.06 -12.00
C LEU A 139 -38.52 -24.19 -12.77
N PHE A 140 -38.78 -23.26 -13.69
CA PHE A 140 -40.01 -23.20 -14.49
C PHE A 140 -39.89 -24.03 -15.78
N VAL A 141 -38.72 -24.05 -16.40
CA VAL A 141 -38.46 -24.82 -17.63
C VAL A 141 -37.76 -26.13 -17.27
N LYS A 142 -38.54 -27.22 -17.15
CA LYS A 142 -37.98 -28.57 -16.95
C LYS A 142 -37.61 -29.18 -18.31
N PRO A 143 -36.34 -29.51 -18.57
CA PRO A 143 -35.97 -30.19 -19.81
C PRO A 143 -36.67 -31.54 -19.87
N LYS A 144 -37.39 -31.80 -20.97
CA LYS A 144 -38.20 -33.02 -21.16
C LYS A 144 -37.35 -34.29 -21.26
N ARG A 145 -36.08 -34.17 -21.69
CA ARG A 145 -35.11 -35.26 -21.80
C ARG A 145 -33.72 -34.77 -21.45
N LYS A 146 -32.88 -35.68 -20.92
CA LYS A 146 -31.45 -35.42 -20.74
C LYS A 146 -30.75 -35.54 -22.10
N ILE A 147 -29.92 -34.55 -22.43
CA ILE A 147 -29.33 -34.39 -23.77
C ILE A 147 -28.09 -35.27 -23.91
N VAL A 148 -27.28 -35.36 -22.87
CA VAL A 148 -25.99 -36.07 -22.86
C VAL A 148 -25.93 -37.01 -21.66
N ARG A 149 -25.14 -38.09 -21.72
CA ARG A 149 -24.86 -38.98 -20.59
C ARG A 149 -23.36 -39.01 -20.31
N TRP A 150 -22.98 -38.87 -19.04
CA TRP A 150 -21.58 -38.97 -18.64
C TRP A 150 -21.03 -40.38 -18.93
N PRO A 151 -19.85 -40.52 -19.57
CA PRO A 151 -19.15 -41.80 -19.64
C PRO A 151 -18.92 -42.32 -18.22
N GLN A 152 -19.38 -43.54 -17.95
CA GLN A 152 -19.26 -44.16 -16.63
C GLN A 152 -18.10 -45.16 -16.67
N PRO A 153 -17.02 -44.99 -15.88
CA PRO A 153 -15.99 -46.01 -15.78
C PRO A 153 -16.56 -47.28 -15.12
N PHE A 154 -15.92 -48.43 -15.40
CA PHE A 154 -16.37 -49.74 -14.92
C PHE A 154 -16.40 -49.79 -13.38
N GLY A 155 -17.58 -50.09 -12.83
CA GLY A 155 -17.79 -50.33 -11.40
C GLY A 155 -17.97 -49.07 -10.52
N ARG A 156 -18.46 -49.27 -9.28
CA ARG A 156 -18.64 -48.20 -8.28
C ARG A 156 -17.30 -47.67 -7.76
N HIS A 157 -16.33 -48.55 -7.53
CA HIS A 157 -15.01 -48.18 -7.00
C HIS A 157 -14.19 -47.40 -8.02
N GLY A 158 -14.21 -47.80 -9.30
CA GLY A 158 -13.50 -47.07 -10.37
C GLY A 158 -13.96 -45.62 -10.50
N ARG A 159 -15.27 -45.35 -10.34
CA ARG A 159 -15.83 -43.98 -10.32
C ARG A 159 -15.34 -43.15 -9.15
N ILE A 160 -15.32 -43.73 -7.95
CA ILE A 160 -14.85 -43.04 -6.74
C ILE A 160 -13.36 -42.71 -6.90
N TRP A 161 -12.54 -43.69 -7.31
CA TRP A 161 -11.10 -43.48 -7.53
C TRP A 161 -10.82 -42.42 -8.59
N LEU A 162 -11.51 -42.44 -9.73
CA LEU A 162 -11.36 -41.41 -10.76
C LEU A 162 -11.70 -40.01 -10.23
N THR A 163 -12.80 -39.89 -9.48
CA THR A 163 -13.21 -38.62 -8.87
C THR A 163 -12.17 -38.11 -7.88
N VAL A 164 -11.65 -38.99 -7.01
CA VAL A 164 -10.61 -38.65 -6.03
C VAL A 164 -9.31 -38.24 -6.73
N ILE A 165 -8.89 -38.97 -7.76
CA ILE A 165 -7.69 -38.63 -8.55
C ILE A 165 -7.85 -37.25 -9.17
N LEU A 166 -8.98 -36.95 -9.81
CA LEU A 166 -9.20 -35.66 -10.47
C LEU A 166 -9.30 -34.50 -9.48
N LEU A 167 -9.98 -34.67 -8.35
CA LEU A 167 -9.98 -33.66 -7.29
C LEU A 167 -8.57 -33.43 -6.73
N THR A 168 -7.77 -34.49 -6.61
CA THR A 168 -6.36 -34.38 -6.21
C THR A 168 -5.54 -33.62 -7.26
N VAL A 169 -5.75 -33.89 -8.55
CA VAL A 169 -5.11 -33.15 -9.65
C VAL A 169 -5.53 -31.69 -9.64
N TYR A 170 -6.81 -31.36 -9.44
CA TYR A 170 -7.27 -29.98 -9.32
C TYR A 170 -6.66 -29.25 -8.12
N ALA A 171 -6.57 -29.92 -6.96
CA ALA A 171 -5.93 -29.35 -5.79
C ALA A 171 -4.43 -29.12 -6.01
N ALA A 172 -3.70 -30.10 -6.56
CA ALA A 172 -2.28 -30.00 -6.82
C ALA A 172 -1.95 -28.97 -7.91
N ALA A 173 -2.64 -29.01 -9.04
CA ALA A 173 -2.48 -28.03 -10.12
C ALA A 173 -2.88 -26.63 -9.66
N GLY A 174 -3.97 -26.51 -8.91
CA GLY A 174 -4.41 -25.25 -8.34
C GLY A 174 -3.41 -24.67 -7.34
N TYR A 175 -2.80 -25.50 -6.49
CA TYR A 175 -1.75 -25.08 -5.57
C TYR A 175 -0.49 -24.61 -6.30
N VAL A 176 -0.04 -25.35 -7.32
CA VAL A 176 1.10 -24.95 -8.16
C VAL A 176 0.81 -23.63 -8.89
N PHE A 177 -0.39 -23.48 -9.45
CA PHE A 177 -0.80 -22.25 -10.12
C PHE A 177 -0.87 -21.07 -9.14
N PHE A 178 -1.44 -21.28 -7.95
CA PHE A 178 -1.46 -20.28 -6.88
C PHE A 178 -0.05 -19.77 -6.55
N LEU A 179 0.91 -20.67 -6.33
CA LEU A 179 2.29 -20.28 -6.02
C LEU A 179 2.97 -19.50 -7.15
N LYS A 180 2.63 -19.78 -8.42
CA LYS A 180 3.17 -19.06 -9.58
C LYS A 180 2.53 -17.69 -9.79
N SER A 181 1.22 -17.56 -9.53
CA SER A 181 0.46 -16.32 -9.76
C SER A 181 0.49 -15.37 -8.55
N TYR A 182 0.90 -15.85 -7.38
CA TYR A 182 0.90 -15.07 -6.15
C TYR A 182 2.04 -14.02 -6.12
N SER A 183 1.67 -12.74 -6.14
CA SER A 183 2.62 -11.63 -6.08
C SER A 183 2.98 -11.27 -4.62
N VAL A 184 4.16 -11.69 -4.19
CA VAL A 184 4.70 -11.32 -2.86
C VAL A 184 4.90 -9.80 -2.75
N GLY A 185 5.33 -9.14 -3.83
CA GLY A 185 5.57 -7.70 -3.86
C GLY A 185 4.29 -6.90 -3.66
N GLU A 186 3.22 -7.26 -4.36
CA GLU A 186 1.90 -6.63 -4.22
C GLU A 186 1.36 -6.77 -2.78
N ARG A 187 1.45 -7.98 -2.20
CA ARG A 187 1.05 -8.17 -0.80
C ARG A 187 1.84 -7.30 0.15
N ILE A 188 3.18 -7.25 0.03
CA ILE A 188 4.03 -6.45 0.92
C ILE A 188 3.66 -4.98 0.82
N MET A 189 3.49 -4.48 -0.40
CA MET A 189 3.13 -3.09 -0.69
C MET A 189 1.80 -2.70 -0.02
N LEU A 190 0.73 -3.47 -0.28
CA LEU A 190 -0.61 -3.18 0.26
C LEU A 190 -0.69 -3.40 1.78
N LYS A 191 0.05 -4.37 2.32
CA LYS A 191 0.10 -4.60 3.78
C LYS A 191 0.89 -3.51 4.51
N ALA A 192 1.99 -3.04 3.92
CA ALA A 192 2.73 -1.90 4.44
C ALA A 192 1.87 -0.63 4.44
N GLU A 193 1.12 -0.38 3.35
CA GLU A 193 0.18 0.73 3.28
C GLU A 193 -0.92 0.63 4.37
N GLN A 194 -1.55 -0.54 4.51
CA GLN A 194 -2.58 -0.77 5.55
C GLN A 194 -2.04 -0.48 6.95
N ALA A 195 -0.83 -0.98 7.25
CA ALA A 195 -0.19 -0.75 8.53
C ALA A 195 0.16 0.74 8.74
N ALA A 196 0.66 1.42 7.69
CA ALA A 196 0.97 2.85 7.74
C ALA A 196 -0.28 3.72 7.97
N LYS A 197 -1.39 3.42 7.26
CA LYS A 197 -2.70 4.09 7.47
C LYS A 197 -3.23 3.86 8.90
N ALA A 198 -2.97 2.69 9.49
CA ALA A 198 -3.32 2.37 10.88
C ALA A 198 -2.34 2.94 11.93
N GLY A 199 -1.21 3.53 11.51
CA GLY A 199 -0.16 4.03 12.40
C GLY A 199 0.70 2.93 13.05
N ASP A 200 0.65 1.70 12.55
CA ASP A 200 1.44 0.56 13.06
C ASP A 200 2.78 0.47 12.33
N TRP A 201 3.71 1.35 12.72
CA TRP A 201 5.01 1.52 12.04
C TRP A 201 5.94 0.32 12.19
N GLU A 202 5.85 -0.42 13.29
CA GLU A 202 6.65 -1.64 13.49
C GLU A 202 6.28 -2.71 12.46
N LYS A 203 4.98 -2.91 12.19
CA LYS A 203 4.55 -3.82 11.11
C LYS A 203 4.98 -3.34 9.72
N VAL A 204 5.02 -2.03 9.49
CA VAL A 204 5.55 -1.49 8.23
C VAL A 204 7.01 -1.92 8.04
N LEU A 205 7.84 -1.78 9.08
CA LEU A 205 9.25 -2.21 9.03
C LEU A 205 9.36 -3.74 8.86
N GLU A 206 8.49 -4.52 9.51
CA GLU A 206 8.44 -5.98 9.34
C GLU A 206 8.16 -6.38 7.88
N TYR A 207 7.14 -5.78 7.25
CA TYR A 207 6.77 -6.11 5.87
C TYR A 207 7.83 -5.66 4.87
N THR A 208 8.39 -4.47 5.04
CA THR A 208 9.28 -3.84 4.05
C THR A 208 10.75 -4.27 4.20
N GLY A 209 11.22 -4.53 5.43
CA GLY A 209 12.64 -4.76 5.73
C GLY A 209 13.24 -5.96 5.01
N ASN A 210 12.54 -7.11 5.01
CA ASN A 210 13.01 -8.31 4.31
C ASN A 210 13.05 -8.13 2.79
N TYR A 211 12.16 -7.32 2.22
CA TYR A 211 12.13 -7.04 0.80
C TYR A 211 13.35 -6.19 0.39
N LEU A 212 13.58 -5.10 1.12
CA LEU A 212 14.67 -4.16 0.84
C LEU A 212 16.05 -4.76 1.17
N GLY A 213 16.17 -5.53 2.24
CA GLY A 213 17.42 -6.18 2.65
C GLY A 213 17.94 -7.22 1.66
N ARG A 214 17.07 -7.75 0.78
CA ARG A 214 17.46 -8.64 -0.33
C ARG A 214 17.94 -7.88 -1.58
N GLY A 215 18.13 -6.56 -1.49
CA GLY A 215 18.56 -5.70 -2.59
C GLY A 215 17.48 -5.41 -3.63
N ARG A 216 16.21 -5.71 -3.34
CA ARG A 216 15.09 -5.33 -4.22
C ARG A 216 14.73 -3.87 -4.01
N SER A 217 14.47 -3.16 -5.09
CA SER A 217 14.02 -1.78 -5.05
C SER A 217 12.56 -1.67 -5.48
N ASN A 218 11.78 -0.92 -4.72
CA ASN A 218 10.43 -0.47 -5.09
C ASN A 218 10.19 0.85 -4.34
N GLN A 219 9.74 1.88 -5.05
CA GLN A 219 9.61 3.23 -4.51
C GLN A 219 8.61 3.30 -3.35
N LEU A 220 7.44 2.68 -3.50
CA LEU A 220 6.40 2.70 -2.49
C LEU A 220 6.79 1.92 -1.22
N ILE A 221 7.47 0.78 -1.38
CA ILE A 221 8.01 0.01 -0.25
C ILE A 221 9.08 0.84 0.49
N ALA A 222 10.01 1.48 -0.23
CA ALA A 222 11.06 2.31 0.37
C ALA A 222 10.49 3.57 1.05
N TYR A 223 9.48 4.19 0.45
CA TYR A 223 8.72 5.31 1.00
C TYR A 223 8.10 4.98 2.35
N PHE A 224 7.34 3.87 2.43
CA PHE A 224 6.74 3.45 3.70
C PHE A 224 7.80 3.03 4.72
N HIS A 225 8.88 2.38 4.29
CA HIS A 225 9.98 2.00 5.18
C HIS A 225 10.62 3.22 5.84
N ASN A 226 11.02 4.24 5.07
CA ASN A 226 11.62 5.46 5.62
C ASN A 226 10.65 6.24 6.52
N LEU A 227 9.36 6.28 6.16
CA LEU A 227 8.32 6.87 7.01
C LEU A 227 8.20 6.14 8.35
N ALA A 228 8.25 4.80 8.33
CA ALA A 228 8.24 3.99 9.55
C ALA A 228 9.53 4.13 10.38
N LEU A 229 10.69 4.27 9.74
CA LEU A 229 11.94 4.57 10.45
C LEU A 229 11.83 5.89 11.22
N TYR A 230 11.20 6.91 10.65
CA TYR A 230 10.98 8.18 11.35
C TYR A 230 10.06 7.99 12.55
N HIS A 231 8.90 7.37 12.35
CA HIS A 231 7.93 7.22 13.43
C HIS A 231 8.36 6.25 14.55
N THR A 232 9.33 5.37 14.29
CA THR A 232 10.01 4.56 15.31
C THR A 232 11.23 5.26 15.93
N GLY A 233 11.57 6.47 15.47
CA GLY A 233 12.66 7.29 16.01
C GLY A 233 14.07 6.83 15.58
N THR A 234 14.18 6.06 14.50
CA THR A 234 15.43 5.42 14.06
C THR A 234 15.93 5.88 12.69
N LEU A 235 15.22 6.78 12.01
CA LEU A 235 15.56 7.25 10.66
C LEU A 235 17.02 7.71 10.51
N PRO A 236 17.56 8.61 11.36
CA PRO A 236 18.94 9.07 11.19
C PRO A 236 20.00 7.98 11.32
N ASP A 237 19.74 6.94 12.13
CA ASP A 237 20.68 5.85 12.40
C ASP A 237 20.55 4.71 11.39
N ARG A 238 19.34 4.48 10.86
CA ARG A 238 19.03 3.31 10.01
C ARG A 238 18.77 3.65 8.55
N LEU A 239 18.93 4.91 8.14
CA LEU A 239 18.71 5.35 6.74
C LEU A 239 19.46 4.49 5.71
N PHE A 240 20.65 3.99 6.05
CA PHE A 240 21.51 3.20 5.16
C PHE A 240 21.55 1.70 5.50
N ASP A 241 20.61 1.19 6.31
CA ASP A 241 20.52 -0.25 6.63
C ASP A 241 20.19 -1.13 5.41
N TYR A 242 19.66 -0.52 4.34
CA TYR A 242 19.40 -1.15 3.06
C TYR A 242 19.91 -0.26 1.91
N PRO A 243 20.13 -0.83 0.70
CA PRO A 243 20.62 -0.06 -0.44
C PRO A 243 19.61 1.00 -0.89
N GLN A 244 19.91 2.28 -0.65
CA GLN A 244 19.10 3.43 -1.05
C GLN A 244 19.27 3.77 -2.55
N ALA A 245 19.18 2.76 -3.44
CA ALA A 245 19.42 2.92 -4.89
C ALA A 245 18.49 3.93 -5.58
N LEU A 246 17.33 4.24 -4.97
CA LEU A 246 16.38 5.24 -5.47
C LEU A 246 16.71 6.67 -5.06
N GLY A 247 17.73 6.88 -4.23
CA GLY A 247 18.10 8.21 -3.71
C GLY A 247 16.91 8.89 -3.04
N VAL A 248 16.68 10.16 -3.32
CA VAL A 248 15.60 10.93 -2.67
C VAL A 248 14.19 10.40 -2.96
N LYS A 249 14.00 9.64 -4.06
CA LYS A 249 12.71 9.02 -4.38
C LYS A 249 12.30 7.95 -3.37
N SER A 250 13.22 7.46 -2.54
CA SER A 250 12.86 6.58 -1.43
C SER A 250 12.15 7.33 -0.29
N LEU A 251 12.21 8.67 -0.24
CA LEU A 251 11.58 9.46 0.81
C LEU A 251 10.20 10.01 0.42
N TYR A 252 9.94 10.22 -0.87
CA TYR A 252 8.72 10.83 -1.38
C TYR A 252 8.48 10.51 -2.87
N PHE A 253 7.30 10.87 -3.36
CA PHE A 253 6.94 10.81 -4.78
C PHE A 253 7.11 12.21 -5.41
N PRO A 254 8.12 12.42 -6.27
CA PRO A 254 8.15 13.60 -7.12
C PRO A 254 6.93 13.57 -8.03
N TRP A 255 6.22 14.68 -8.17
CA TRP A 255 5.08 14.73 -9.08
C TRP A 255 5.55 14.58 -10.53
N ASP A 256 5.07 13.55 -11.21
CA ASP A 256 5.39 13.25 -12.61
C ASP A 256 4.13 13.02 -13.48
N GLY A 257 2.95 13.27 -12.92
CA GLY A 257 1.66 13.02 -13.57
C GLY A 257 1.24 11.55 -13.61
N ASN A 258 1.96 10.65 -12.96
CA ASN A 258 1.58 9.24 -12.87
C ASN A 258 0.36 9.09 -11.94
N SER A 259 -0.80 8.81 -12.56
CA SER A 259 -2.07 8.68 -11.85
C SER A 259 -2.04 7.58 -10.78
N ARG A 260 -1.25 6.51 -10.95
CA ARG A 260 -1.13 5.44 -9.93
C ARG A 260 -0.40 5.89 -8.66
N GLU A 261 0.50 6.87 -8.75
CA GLU A 261 1.26 7.36 -7.60
C GLU A 261 0.49 8.40 -6.78
N SER A 262 -0.54 9.02 -7.39
CA SER A 262 -1.39 10.05 -6.75
C SER A 262 -2.00 9.61 -5.43
N GLU A 263 -2.25 8.30 -5.26
CA GLU A 263 -2.90 7.75 -4.06
C GLU A 263 -2.02 7.85 -2.80
N TYR A 264 -0.69 7.85 -2.93
CA TYR A 264 0.22 7.62 -1.79
C TYR A 264 0.92 8.87 -1.27
N GLY A 265 1.00 9.92 -2.09
CA GLY A 265 1.81 11.11 -1.79
C GLY A 265 1.28 11.92 -0.61
N TYR A 266 -0.03 11.91 -0.35
CA TYR A 266 -0.63 12.73 0.72
C TYR A 266 -0.07 12.40 2.11
N LEU A 267 0.27 11.13 2.37
CA LEU A 267 0.54 10.65 3.72
C LEU A 267 1.76 11.35 4.34
N LEU A 268 2.85 11.47 3.57
CA LEU A 268 4.04 12.20 4.02
C LEU A 268 3.72 13.65 4.33
N TYR A 269 2.98 14.35 3.44
CA TYR A 269 2.63 15.75 3.66
C TYR A 269 1.70 15.92 4.86
N GLU A 270 0.77 14.99 5.12
CA GLU A 270 -0.04 14.96 6.34
C GLU A 270 0.86 14.87 7.57
N LYS A 271 1.80 13.92 7.60
CA LYS A 271 2.70 13.72 8.75
C LYS A 271 3.68 14.87 8.96
N LEU A 272 4.15 15.51 7.89
CA LEU A 272 4.94 16.73 7.95
C LEU A 272 4.15 17.95 8.44
N GLY A 273 2.82 17.87 8.45
CA GLY A 273 1.92 18.98 8.77
C GLY A 273 1.76 19.98 7.62
N TYR A 274 2.15 19.61 6.40
CA TYR A 274 2.00 20.44 5.20
C TYR A 274 0.67 20.17 4.51
N LEU A 275 -0.43 20.52 5.20
CA LEU A 275 -1.77 20.05 4.83
C LEU A 275 -2.29 20.56 3.49
N ASN A 276 -1.80 21.69 2.99
CA ASN A 276 -2.21 22.18 1.67
C ASN A 276 -1.74 21.22 0.56
N GLU A 277 -0.53 20.68 0.67
CA GLU A 277 -0.04 19.67 -0.27
C GLU A 277 -0.72 18.32 -0.04
N ALA A 278 -0.93 17.90 1.22
CA ALA A 278 -1.70 16.69 1.50
C ALA A 278 -3.10 16.75 0.88
N HIS A 279 -3.78 17.88 0.99
CA HIS A 279 -5.09 18.13 0.39
C HIS A 279 -5.05 18.14 -1.14
N ARG A 280 -4.00 18.70 -1.77
CA ARG A 280 -3.84 18.66 -3.23
C ARG A 280 -3.69 17.22 -3.72
N TRP A 281 -2.79 16.44 -3.12
CA TRP A 281 -2.58 15.03 -3.45
C TRP A 281 -3.85 14.21 -3.28
N GLU A 282 -4.57 14.40 -2.17
CA GLU A 282 -5.82 13.68 -1.93
C GLU A 282 -6.92 14.03 -2.94
N PHE A 283 -7.00 15.31 -3.33
CA PHE A 283 -7.97 15.74 -4.33
C PHE A 283 -7.63 15.17 -5.71
N GLU A 284 -6.35 15.14 -6.08
CA GLU A 284 -5.86 14.50 -7.31
C GLU A 284 -6.17 13.00 -7.31
N ALA A 285 -5.89 12.30 -6.19
CA ALA A 285 -6.23 10.89 -6.01
C ALA A 285 -7.73 10.63 -6.16
N MET A 286 -8.59 11.44 -5.53
CA MET A 286 -10.05 11.33 -5.68
C MET A 286 -10.50 11.52 -7.14
N VAL A 287 -9.87 12.41 -7.90
CA VAL A 287 -10.20 12.60 -9.32
C VAL A 287 -9.79 11.38 -10.15
N VAL A 288 -8.66 10.75 -9.84
CA VAL A 288 -8.17 9.56 -10.55
C VAL A 288 -8.96 8.30 -10.18
N TRP A 289 -9.16 8.07 -8.89
CA TRP A 289 -9.67 6.81 -8.34
C TRP A 289 -11.15 6.87 -7.96
N GLY A 290 -11.76 8.05 -7.97
CA GLY A 290 -13.16 8.29 -7.66
C GLY A 290 -13.41 8.72 -6.21
N GLU A 291 -14.69 8.98 -5.91
CA GLU A 291 -15.17 9.40 -4.59
C GLU A 291 -15.24 8.20 -3.62
N THR A 292 -14.09 7.67 -3.21
CA THR A 292 -14.00 6.56 -2.26
C THR A 292 -14.00 7.03 -0.81
N ALA A 293 -14.27 6.13 0.14
CA ALA A 293 -14.33 6.51 1.55
C ALA A 293 -13.01 7.09 2.10
N PRO A 294 -11.82 6.49 1.85
CA PRO A 294 -10.55 7.06 2.29
C PRO A 294 -10.34 8.50 1.82
N HIS A 295 -10.60 8.76 0.53
CA HIS A 295 -10.41 10.09 -0.06
C HIS A 295 -11.37 11.13 0.52
N LEU A 296 -12.65 10.79 0.62
CA LEU A 296 -13.66 11.70 1.19
C LEU A 296 -13.39 12.00 2.67
N LEU A 297 -12.95 11.01 3.45
CA LEU A 297 -12.58 11.18 4.85
C LEU A 297 -11.38 12.12 5.01
N ASN A 298 -10.31 11.89 4.25
CA ASN A 298 -9.12 12.73 4.30
C ASN A 298 -9.42 14.16 3.85
N LEU A 299 -10.17 14.34 2.76
CA LEU A 299 -10.59 15.68 2.31
C LEU A 299 -11.47 16.40 3.34
N ALA A 300 -12.38 15.69 4.01
CA ALA A 300 -13.13 16.26 5.13
C ALA A 300 -12.21 16.70 6.26
N ARG A 301 -11.31 15.83 6.72
CA ARG A 301 -10.34 16.09 7.80
C ARG A 301 -9.43 17.29 7.48
N TYR A 302 -8.85 17.35 6.28
CA TYR A 302 -7.97 18.45 5.88
C TYR A 302 -8.70 19.79 5.80
N ASN A 303 -9.92 19.80 5.26
CA ASN A 303 -10.71 21.02 5.20
C ASN A 303 -11.11 21.51 6.61
N LEU A 304 -11.43 20.61 7.54
CA LEU A 304 -11.66 20.97 8.94
C LEU A 304 -10.40 21.56 9.58
N SER A 305 -9.24 20.89 9.44
CA SER A 305 -7.95 21.40 9.96
C SER A 305 -7.57 22.78 9.39
N ASN A 306 -7.91 23.03 8.13
CA ASN A 306 -7.64 24.30 7.45
C ASN A 306 -8.71 25.38 7.71
N GLY A 307 -9.67 25.14 8.62
CA GLY A 307 -10.72 26.11 8.96
C GLY A 307 -11.75 26.33 7.85
N ARG A 308 -12.00 25.32 7.00
CA ARG A 308 -12.93 25.34 5.86
C ARG A 308 -14.12 24.38 6.06
N PRO A 309 -14.90 24.52 7.15
CA PRO A 309 -15.94 23.54 7.49
C PRO A 309 -17.05 23.43 6.45
N ARG A 310 -17.40 24.52 5.75
CA ARG A 310 -18.40 24.49 4.67
C ARG A 310 -17.98 23.61 3.49
N VAL A 311 -16.67 23.54 3.22
CA VAL A 311 -16.12 22.67 2.17
C VAL A 311 -16.12 21.22 2.67
N ALA A 312 -15.65 21.00 3.91
CA ALA A 312 -15.67 19.67 4.54
C ALA A 312 -17.08 19.05 4.55
N GLN A 313 -18.12 19.86 4.78
CA GLN A 313 -19.51 19.41 4.80
C GLN A 313 -19.95 18.73 3.49
N ARG A 314 -19.37 19.10 2.34
CA ARG A 314 -19.68 18.45 1.06
C ARG A 314 -19.29 16.97 1.08
N PHE A 315 -18.08 16.67 1.53
CA PHE A 315 -17.55 15.31 1.63
C PHE A 315 -18.27 14.52 2.74
N ILE A 316 -18.51 15.16 3.90
CA ILE A 316 -19.26 14.58 5.03
C ILE A 316 -20.68 14.16 4.60
N ASN A 317 -21.37 15.01 3.82
CA ASN A 317 -22.72 14.70 3.35
C ASN A 317 -22.79 13.49 2.42
N LEU A 318 -21.74 13.22 1.63
CA LEU A 318 -21.65 12.00 0.83
C LEU A 318 -21.46 10.78 1.74
N LEU A 319 -20.50 10.82 2.66
CA LEU A 319 -20.22 9.72 3.59
C LEU A 319 -21.41 9.36 4.50
N LYS A 320 -22.23 10.35 4.89
CA LYS A 320 -23.48 10.12 5.66
C LYS A 320 -24.51 9.24 4.94
N GLN A 321 -24.39 9.08 3.61
CA GLN A 321 -25.27 8.24 2.79
C GLN A 321 -24.77 6.79 2.68
N SER A 322 -23.59 6.48 3.21
CA SER A 322 -23.04 5.12 3.26
C SER A 322 -23.59 4.35 4.45
N LEU A 323 -23.43 3.02 4.44
CA LEU A 323 -23.78 2.17 5.60
C LEU A 323 -22.72 2.25 6.70
N PHE A 324 -21.45 1.99 6.35
CA PHE A 324 -20.38 1.78 7.34
C PHE A 324 -19.56 3.01 7.69
N TYR A 325 -19.57 4.06 6.85
CA TYR A 325 -18.83 5.31 7.10
C TYR A 325 -19.70 6.44 7.67
N ARG A 326 -20.99 6.19 7.88
CA ARG A 326 -21.94 7.19 8.39
C ARG A 326 -21.57 7.69 9.78
N ASP A 327 -21.18 6.79 10.68
CA ASP A 327 -20.86 7.16 12.07
C ASP A 327 -19.59 8.02 12.14
N GLU A 328 -18.58 7.69 11.34
CA GLU A 328 -17.36 8.49 11.22
C GLU A 328 -17.66 9.88 10.63
N ALA A 329 -18.51 9.94 9.60
CA ALA A 329 -18.95 11.21 9.02
C ALA A 329 -19.69 12.11 10.03
N LEU A 330 -20.56 11.51 10.86
CA LEU A 330 -21.27 12.24 11.92
C LEU A 330 -20.30 12.75 13.01
N ARG A 331 -19.25 11.99 13.34
CA ARG A 331 -18.19 12.46 14.26
C ARG A 331 -17.42 13.64 13.68
N LEU A 332 -17.04 13.58 12.40
CA LEU A 332 -16.38 14.70 11.72
C LEU A 332 -17.26 15.96 11.68
N GLU A 333 -18.57 15.79 11.46
CA GLU A 333 -19.54 16.90 11.47
C GLU A 333 -19.57 17.63 12.82
N GLN A 334 -19.46 16.91 13.93
CA GLN A 334 -19.44 17.48 15.29
C GLN A 334 -18.15 18.28 15.58
N GLN A 335 -17.03 17.93 14.95
CA GLN A 335 -15.74 18.62 15.12
C GLN A 335 -15.71 20.02 14.46
N THR A 336 -16.71 20.36 13.66
CA THR A 336 -16.88 21.67 13.02
C THR A 336 -16.90 22.85 14.00
N GLY A 337 -17.19 22.61 15.29
CA GLY A 337 -17.27 23.63 16.34
C GLY A 337 -16.17 23.60 17.41
N ASN A 338 -15.31 22.57 17.45
CA ASN A 338 -14.24 22.46 18.44
C ASN A 338 -13.12 21.55 17.88
N PRO A 339 -11.92 22.08 17.57
CA PRO A 339 -10.85 21.29 16.99
C PRO A 339 -10.33 20.27 18.02
N ASP A 340 -10.75 19.03 17.86
CA ASP A 340 -10.24 17.88 18.60
C ASP A 340 -8.81 17.53 18.15
N HIS A 341 -8.06 16.83 19.00
CA HIS A 341 -6.71 16.32 18.69
C HIS A 341 -6.70 15.26 17.57
N ALA A 342 -7.87 14.80 17.12
CA ALA A 342 -8.03 13.83 16.04
C ALA A 342 -7.78 14.40 14.63
N LEU A 343 -7.87 15.72 14.47
CA LEU A 343 -7.62 16.37 13.18
C LEU A 343 -6.12 16.49 12.90
N PRO A 344 -5.68 16.33 11.63
CA PRO A 344 -4.27 16.41 11.29
C PRO A 344 -3.73 17.82 11.58
N ARG A 345 -2.51 17.89 12.12
CA ARG A 345 -1.81 19.14 12.46
C ARG A 345 -1.48 19.92 11.20
N ASN A 346 -1.75 21.21 11.17
CA ASN A 346 -1.24 22.12 10.15
C ASN A 346 -0.06 22.93 10.71
N ALA A 347 1.16 22.59 10.27
CA ALA A 347 2.40 23.26 10.68
C ALA A 347 2.49 24.72 10.19
N LEU A 348 1.68 25.10 9.19
CA LEU A 348 1.69 26.41 8.55
C LEU A 348 0.40 27.20 8.80
N ARG A 349 -0.41 26.81 9.79
CA ARG A 349 -1.75 27.39 10.03
C ARG A 349 -1.74 28.92 10.19
N ASN A 350 -0.72 29.45 10.86
CA ASN A 350 -0.60 30.87 11.18
C ASN A 350 0.47 31.56 10.31
N THR A 351 0.83 30.96 9.18
CA THR A 351 1.83 31.51 8.29
C THR A 351 1.15 32.32 7.19
N GLU A 352 1.44 33.62 7.14
CA GLU A 352 1.07 34.49 6.04
C GLU A 352 2.25 34.61 5.07
N ASP A 353 2.10 34.06 3.86
CA ASP A 353 3.08 34.22 2.78
C ASP A 353 2.70 35.40 1.89
N VAL A 354 3.53 36.45 1.90
CA VAL A 354 3.39 37.62 1.03
C VAL A 354 4.73 37.87 0.32
N PRO A 355 4.82 37.72 -1.02
CA PRO A 355 3.79 37.24 -1.95
C PRO A 355 3.45 35.76 -1.74
N ALA A 356 2.35 35.31 -2.36
CA ALA A 356 1.91 33.92 -2.27
C ALA A 356 3.03 32.94 -2.70
N ARG A 357 3.32 31.98 -1.84
CA ARG A 357 4.29 30.91 -2.09
C ARG A 357 3.57 29.68 -2.65
N PHE A 358 4.06 29.16 -3.76
CA PHE A 358 3.60 27.89 -4.32
C PHE A 358 4.55 26.76 -3.90
N ALA A 359 3.98 25.60 -3.56
CA ALA A 359 4.77 24.44 -3.19
C ALA A 359 5.56 23.90 -4.40
N ASN A 360 6.79 23.47 -4.17
CA ASN A 360 7.58 22.75 -5.15
C ASN A 360 7.17 21.27 -5.20
N VAL A 361 6.35 20.92 -6.18
CA VAL A 361 5.83 19.55 -6.36
C VAL A 361 6.88 18.56 -6.91
N LEU A 362 8.00 19.07 -7.45
CA LEU A 362 9.06 18.26 -8.06
C LEU A 362 10.19 17.93 -7.08
N ASN A 363 10.40 18.79 -6.08
CA ASN A 363 11.51 18.68 -5.15
C ASN A 363 11.05 18.99 -3.72
N LEU A 364 11.10 17.97 -2.87
CA LEU A 364 10.72 18.06 -1.47
C LEU A 364 11.69 18.92 -0.64
N GLY A 365 12.97 19.03 -1.02
CA GLY A 365 14.01 19.70 -0.24
C GLY A 365 13.67 21.14 0.18
N PRO A 366 13.31 22.05 -0.75
CA PRO A 366 12.87 23.40 -0.43
C PRO A 366 11.64 23.46 0.49
N GLU A 367 10.72 22.51 0.38
CA GLU A 367 9.53 22.44 1.23
C GLU A 367 9.89 22.05 2.67
N LEU A 368 10.79 21.08 2.84
CA LEU A 368 11.30 20.68 4.16
C LEU A 368 12.06 21.80 4.85
N GLN A 369 12.88 22.54 4.09
CA GLN A 369 13.59 23.71 4.62
C GLN A 369 12.59 24.78 5.08
N TYR A 370 11.61 25.10 4.24
CA TYR A 370 10.57 26.08 4.58
C TYR A 370 9.77 25.67 5.84
N LEU A 371 9.44 24.38 5.98
CA LEU A 371 8.80 23.86 7.20
C LEU A 371 9.69 24.03 8.44
N CYS A 372 11.00 23.77 8.34
CA CYS A 372 11.94 23.97 9.44
C CYS A 372 12.09 25.45 9.86
N GLU A 373 11.92 26.37 8.91
CA GLU A 373 11.96 27.81 9.13
C GLU A 373 10.69 28.31 9.84
N LYS A 374 9.51 27.83 9.41
CA LYS A 374 8.21 28.27 9.93
C LYS A 374 7.77 27.55 11.20
N ASP A 375 8.18 26.29 11.38
CA ASP A 375 7.84 25.47 12.53
C ASP A 375 9.11 24.85 13.13
N SER A 376 9.71 25.57 14.08
CA SER A 376 10.95 25.16 14.75
C SER A 376 10.81 23.88 15.59
N THR A 377 9.57 23.44 15.88
CA THR A 377 9.27 22.23 16.63
C THR A 377 9.11 20.98 15.75
N ASN A 378 9.15 21.16 14.41
CA ASN A 378 8.92 20.07 13.47
C ASN A 378 10.17 19.20 13.26
N ARG A 379 10.36 18.24 14.17
CA ARG A 379 11.46 17.26 14.08
C ARG A 379 11.42 16.45 12.80
N MET A 380 10.23 16.14 12.27
CA MET A 380 10.07 15.37 11.05
C MET A 380 10.64 16.09 9.85
N ALA A 381 10.26 17.37 9.69
CA ALA A 381 10.78 18.21 8.62
C ALA A 381 12.31 18.28 8.66
N PHE A 382 12.90 18.39 9.86
CA PHE A 382 14.34 18.38 10.05
C PHE A 382 14.97 17.05 9.64
N GLU A 383 14.54 15.92 10.21
CA GLU A 383 15.15 14.61 9.91
C GLU A 383 14.98 14.19 8.45
N TYR A 384 13.84 14.53 7.83
CA TYR A 384 13.62 14.35 6.39
C TYR A 384 14.49 15.29 5.56
N LEU A 385 14.71 16.54 5.98
CA LEU A 385 15.63 17.47 5.30
C LEU A 385 17.04 16.90 5.29
N MET A 386 17.52 16.46 6.45
CA MET A 386 18.85 15.85 6.58
C MET A 386 18.96 14.60 5.71
N SER A 387 17.98 13.69 5.79
CA SER A 387 17.93 12.48 4.94
C SER A 387 17.92 12.82 3.45
N HIS A 388 17.12 13.80 3.02
CA HIS A 388 17.05 14.26 1.65
C HIS A 388 18.39 14.81 1.16
N LEU A 389 19.08 15.61 1.98
CA LEU A 389 20.38 16.20 1.64
C LEU A 389 21.49 15.14 1.56
N LEU A 390 21.47 14.14 2.45
CA LEU A 390 22.40 13.00 2.37
C LEU A 390 22.16 12.18 1.11
N LEU A 391 20.91 11.79 0.84
CA LEU A 391 20.56 10.98 -0.33
C LEU A 391 20.81 11.72 -1.65
N SER A 392 20.72 13.05 -1.68
CA SER A 392 21.03 13.85 -2.88
C SER A 392 22.49 14.33 -2.96
N ASN A 393 23.38 13.84 -2.08
CA ASN A 393 24.80 14.19 -2.04
C ASN A 393 25.06 15.71 -1.89
N HIS A 394 24.22 16.43 -1.14
CA HIS A 394 24.36 17.87 -0.86
C HIS A 394 25.00 18.10 0.52
N VAL A 395 26.21 17.58 0.71
CA VAL A 395 26.94 17.58 2.00
C VAL A 395 27.13 18.99 2.59
N GLU A 396 27.41 19.99 1.76
CA GLU A 396 27.54 21.37 2.23
C GLU A 396 26.23 21.93 2.81
N ARG A 397 25.11 21.72 2.11
CA ARG A 397 23.78 22.13 2.60
C ARG A 397 23.38 21.33 3.83
N PHE A 398 23.74 20.06 3.90
CA PHE A 398 23.57 19.23 5.10
C PHE A 398 24.29 19.88 6.29
N ALA A 399 25.58 20.20 6.15
CA ALA A 399 26.37 20.79 7.22
C ALA A 399 25.83 22.17 7.67
N ARG A 400 25.36 23.00 6.74
CA ARG A 400 24.69 24.29 7.06
C ARG A 400 23.40 24.12 7.87
N ASN A 401 22.65 23.02 7.67
CA ASN A 401 21.39 22.77 8.36
C ASN A 401 21.55 21.96 9.66
N LEU A 402 22.70 21.30 9.86
CA LEU A 402 22.98 20.51 11.06
C LEU A 402 22.82 21.26 12.40
N PRO A 403 23.12 22.57 12.53
CA PRO A 403 22.86 23.31 13.76
C PRO A 403 21.39 23.28 14.24
N LEU A 404 20.44 23.09 13.33
CA LEU A 404 19.01 22.96 13.66
C LEU A 404 18.73 21.76 14.59
N MET A 405 19.61 20.75 14.58
CA MET A 405 19.55 19.59 15.46
C MET A 405 19.46 19.96 16.94
N ARG A 406 20.06 21.10 17.36
CA ARG A 406 20.05 21.59 18.76
C ARG A 406 18.65 21.91 19.28
N ARG A 407 17.66 22.06 18.39
CA ARG A 407 16.25 22.29 18.74
C ARG A 407 15.56 21.02 19.26
N PHE A 408 16.17 19.86 19.09
CA PHE A 408 15.57 18.57 19.42
C PHE A 408 16.48 17.76 20.37
N ALA A 409 15.86 16.87 21.13
CA ALA A 409 16.58 15.96 22.00
C ALA A 409 17.17 14.79 21.19
N TYR A 410 18.50 14.81 21.01
CA TYR A 410 19.27 13.70 20.47
C TYR A 410 20.21 13.16 21.53
N PRO A 411 20.29 11.83 21.73
CA PRO A 411 21.20 11.23 22.71
C PRO A 411 22.67 11.36 22.29
N ARG A 412 22.93 11.37 20.98
CA ARG A 412 24.24 11.50 20.35
C ARG A 412 24.07 11.98 18.91
N LEU A 413 25.16 12.38 18.28
CA LEU A 413 25.19 12.61 16.83
C LEU A 413 24.94 11.26 16.12
N PRO A 414 23.89 11.15 15.27
CA PRO A 414 23.67 9.93 14.49
C PRO A 414 24.86 9.58 13.63
N GLN A 415 25.13 8.29 13.47
CA GLN A 415 26.34 7.82 12.79
C GLN A 415 26.44 8.35 11.35
N ALA A 416 25.35 8.26 10.58
CA ALA A 416 25.30 8.76 9.22
C ALA A 416 25.56 10.28 9.14
N TYR A 417 25.18 11.03 10.17
CA TYR A 417 25.39 12.48 10.23
C TYR A 417 26.85 12.80 10.50
N GLU A 418 27.49 12.06 11.40
CA GLU A 418 28.92 12.21 11.68
C GLU A 418 29.78 11.78 10.47
N GLU A 419 29.41 10.69 9.81
CA GLU A 419 30.04 10.22 8.57
C GLU A 419 29.99 11.28 7.47
N ALA A 420 28.84 11.94 7.28
CA ALA A 420 28.67 13.02 6.31
C ALA A 420 29.39 14.31 6.72
N LEU A 421 29.39 14.64 8.01
CA LEU A 421 30.12 15.79 8.55
C LEU A 421 31.63 15.63 8.31
N TYR A 422 32.15 14.40 8.39
CA TYR A 422 33.55 14.15 8.09
C TYR A 422 33.90 14.35 6.61
N ILE A 423 33.02 13.95 5.68
CA ILE A 423 33.20 14.26 4.25
C ILE A 423 33.26 15.78 4.03
N TYR A 424 32.45 16.55 4.75
CA TYR A 424 32.53 18.00 4.70
C TYR A 424 33.86 18.52 5.27
N GLU A 425 34.30 17.99 6.42
CA GLU A 425 35.56 18.35 7.08
C GLU A 425 36.78 18.16 6.18
N LEU A 426 36.83 17.06 5.41
CA LEU A 426 37.90 16.81 4.45
C LEU A 426 38.02 17.89 3.37
N GLY A 427 36.92 18.56 3.00
CA GLY A 427 36.90 19.59 1.96
C GLY A 427 37.21 21.00 2.46
N VAL A 428 36.84 21.34 3.70
CA VAL A 428 36.93 22.73 4.21
C VAL A 428 37.86 22.89 5.41
N GLY A 429 38.30 21.80 6.03
CA GLY A 429 39.11 21.78 7.24
C GLY A 429 38.28 21.88 8.53
N ARG A 430 38.84 21.33 9.62
CA ARG A 430 38.19 21.20 10.94
C ARG A 430 37.70 22.53 11.51
N GLU A 431 38.47 23.60 11.39
CA GLU A 431 38.14 24.92 11.96
C GLU A 431 36.82 25.45 11.39
N LYS A 432 36.67 25.44 10.05
CA LYS A 432 35.44 25.90 9.39
C LYS A 432 34.22 25.05 9.74
N VAL A 433 34.40 23.74 9.90
CA VAL A 433 33.32 22.85 10.34
C VAL A 433 32.84 23.22 11.73
N PHE A 434 33.77 23.44 12.66
CA PHE A 434 33.45 23.81 14.02
C PHE A 434 32.80 25.20 14.09
N GLU A 435 33.31 26.19 13.35
CA GLU A 435 32.70 27.53 13.26
C GLU A 435 31.24 27.47 12.78
N MET A 436 30.97 26.66 11.76
CA MET A 436 29.63 26.58 11.17
C MET A 436 28.65 25.73 11.99
N THR A 437 29.11 24.62 12.56
CA THR A 437 28.23 23.61 13.18
C THR A 437 28.28 23.60 14.71
N GLY A 438 29.39 24.08 15.29
CA GLY A 438 29.77 23.88 16.69
C GLY A 438 29.96 22.41 17.08
N LEU A 439 30.16 21.53 16.10
CA LEU A 439 30.40 20.10 16.30
C LEU A 439 31.79 19.72 15.79
N THR A 440 32.34 18.66 16.35
CA THR A 440 33.61 18.06 15.92
C THR A 440 33.40 16.58 15.63
N VAL A 441 34.04 16.08 14.57
CA VAL A 441 34.04 14.65 14.25
C VAL A 441 34.93 13.89 15.24
N SER A 442 34.44 12.76 15.74
CA SER A 442 35.20 11.88 16.63
C SER A 442 36.39 11.22 15.94
N GLU A 443 37.46 10.95 16.70
CA GLU A 443 38.64 10.23 16.21
C GLU A 443 38.30 8.80 15.75
N ASP A 444 37.22 8.20 16.28
CA ASP A 444 36.77 6.89 15.82
C ASP A 444 36.26 6.92 14.38
N THR A 445 35.42 7.90 14.05
CA THR A 445 34.92 8.09 12.68
C THR A 445 36.05 8.36 11.69
N LYS A 446 37.10 9.08 12.10
CA LYS A 446 38.31 9.28 11.28
C LYS A 446 39.06 7.97 11.01
N ARG A 447 39.34 7.17 12.05
CA ARG A 447 39.98 5.84 11.90
C ARG A 447 39.15 4.90 11.03
N ARG A 448 37.82 4.91 11.19
CA ARG A 448 36.89 4.13 10.36
C ARG A 448 36.97 4.55 8.89
N PHE A 449 37.08 5.84 8.60
CA PHE A 449 37.25 6.33 7.24
C PHE A 449 38.60 5.94 6.64
N GLU A 450 39.70 6.01 7.39
CA GLU A 450 41.02 5.53 6.92
C GLU A 450 41.00 4.03 6.59
N ARG A 451 40.27 3.23 7.37
CA ARG A 451 40.04 1.81 7.07
C ARG A 451 39.23 1.65 5.78
N TYR A 452 38.13 2.39 5.64
CA TYR A 452 37.31 2.41 4.43
C TYR A 452 38.14 2.74 3.19
N TYR A 453 38.92 3.82 3.26
CA TYR A 453 39.75 4.28 2.14
C TYR A 453 40.81 3.24 1.74
N ARG A 454 41.53 2.66 2.70
CA ARG A 454 42.52 1.59 2.42
C ARG A 454 41.90 0.36 1.75
N LEU A 455 40.71 -0.06 2.20
CA LEU A 455 40.01 -1.19 1.59
C LEU A 455 39.54 -0.87 0.16
N ALA A 456 39.10 0.37 -0.09
CA ALA A 456 38.70 0.84 -1.41
C ALA A 456 39.89 0.91 -2.36
N GLU A 457 41.04 1.48 -1.94
CA GLU A 457 42.28 1.51 -2.74
C GLU A 457 42.81 0.10 -3.04
N ALA A 458 42.80 -0.78 -2.04
CA ALA A 458 43.21 -2.18 -2.20
C ALA A 458 42.21 -3.03 -3.00
N ARG A 459 41.09 -2.45 -3.46
CA ARG A 459 40.01 -3.11 -4.21
C ARG A 459 39.43 -4.35 -3.50
N GLN A 460 39.43 -4.36 -2.17
CA GLN A 460 38.90 -5.47 -1.36
C GLN A 460 37.38 -5.34 -1.18
N MET A 461 36.63 -5.47 -2.28
CA MET A 461 35.20 -5.13 -2.32
C MET A 461 34.32 -5.95 -1.36
N GLU A 462 34.61 -7.25 -1.19
CA GLU A 462 33.84 -8.12 -0.28
C GLU A 462 33.96 -7.63 1.18
N THR A 463 35.19 -7.38 1.64
CA THR A 463 35.46 -6.85 2.99
C THR A 463 34.92 -5.42 3.15
N LEU A 464 35.08 -4.58 2.13
CA LEU A 464 34.55 -3.21 2.12
C LEU A 464 33.04 -3.19 2.29
N GLN A 465 32.33 -4.03 1.53
CA GLN A 465 30.88 -4.14 1.62
C GLN A 465 30.44 -4.74 2.95
N ALA A 466 31.15 -5.74 3.47
CA ALA A 466 30.83 -6.36 4.76
C ALA A 466 31.00 -5.39 5.94
N GLU A 467 32.08 -4.60 5.96
CA GLU A 467 32.38 -3.65 7.05
C GLU A 467 31.62 -2.33 6.90
N PHE A 468 31.46 -1.81 5.67
CA PHE A 468 31.00 -0.45 5.42
C PHE A 468 29.76 -0.33 4.54
N GLY A 469 29.15 -1.45 4.10
CA GLY A 469 28.00 -1.45 3.20
C GLY A 469 26.78 -0.64 3.67
N LYS A 470 26.68 -0.37 4.97
CA LYS A 470 25.63 0.41 5.63
C LYS A 470 26.01 1.85 5.98
N THR A 471 27.14 2.32 5.48
CA THR A 471 27.63 3.68 5.77
C THR A 471 27.23 4.67 4.69
N TYR A 472 27.19 5.94 5.06
CA TYR A 472 27.01 7.02 4.09
C TYR A 472 28.11 7.03 3.02
N TRP A 473 29.34 6.67 3.39
CA TRP A 473 30.48 6.63 2.46
C TRP A 473 30.29 5.58 1.36
N PHE A 474 29.85 4.38 1.73
CA PHE A 474 29.58 3.32 0.77
C PHE A 474 28.39 3.68 -0.14
N TYR A 475 27.34 4.29 0.43
CA TYR A 475 26.24 4.83 -0.37
C TYR A 475 26.75 5.83 -1.41
N LEU A 476 27.56 6.81 -0.97
CA LEU A 476 28.05 7.90 -1.79
C LEU A 476 28.92 7.41 -2.96
N ASN A 477 29.68 6.32 -2.77
CA ASN A 477 30.60 5.82 -3.80
C ASN A 477 30.01 4.74 -4.72
N TYR A 478 29.11 3.89 -4.21
CA TYR A 478 28.71 2.67 -4.93
C TYR A 478 27.21 2.52 -5.19
N ILE A 479 26.36 3.28 -4.48
CA ILE A 479 24.89 3.10 -4.56
C ILE A 479 24.20 4.36 -5.12
N SER A 480 24.73 5.54 -4.81
CA SER A 480 24.05 6.81 -5.08
C SER A 480 23.72 6.98 -6.56
N PRO A 481 22.45 7.24 -6.92
CA PRO A 481 22.06 7.47 -8.31
C PRO A 481 22.57 8.81 -8.87
N TYR A 482 23.18 9.66 -8.03
CA TYR A 482 23.72 10.96 -8.40
C TYR A 482 25.24 10.95 -8.65
N GLY A 483 25.84 9.76 -8.71
CA GLY A 483 27.26 9.54 -9.00
C GLY A 483 28.20 9.66 -7.79
N PRO A 484 29.42 9.09 -7.89
CA PRO A 484 30.41 9.10 -6.82
C PRO A 484 30.97 10.50 -6.58
N LYS A 485 31.19 10.87 -5.31
CA LYS A 485 31.79 12.17 -4.94
C LYS A 485 33.04 12.10 -4.04
N VAL A 486 33.39 10.95 -3.46
CA VAL A 486 34.53 10.85 -2.52
C VAL A 486 35.80 10.33 -3.19
N ILE A 487 35.69 9.33 -4.07
CA ILE A 487 36.84 8.74 -4.76
C ILE A 487 36.68 9.07 -6.25
N ARG A 488 37.57 9.92 -6.77
CA ARG A 488 37.74 10.11 -8.21
C ARG A 488 38.79 9.09 -8.66
N ASP A 489 38.47 8.31 -9.69
CA ASP A 489 39.44 7.49 -10.41
C ASP A 489 40.59 8.34 -10.98
#